data_AF-A0AAF3E9U5-F1
#
_entry.id   AF-A0AAF3E9U5-F1
#
_cell.length_a   1.000
_cell.length_b   1.000
_cell.length_c   1.000
_cell.angle_alpha   90.00
_cell.angle_beta   90.00
_cell.angle_gamma   90.00
#
_symmetry.space_group_name_H-M   'P 1'
#
loop_
_entity.id
_entity.type
_entity.pdbx_description
1 polymer ?
#
loop_
_entity_poly.entity_id
_entity_poly.type
_entity_poly.pdbx_seq_one_letter_code
_entity_poly.pdbx_strand_id
1 'polypeptide(L)'
;MIAFYWGFGMVWFVGFLSSNLPSTSHAQSCFSCTGICHSEPCNCQMGLCSSEMCFIERKPTEIKGSFRITKGCIENPARTQEICDFDHFPDHLQCVCRGHNCNDHIYLLHQSFQYRKNITCRKCSERDPDCGDTCYGHWCHEDSATGASGCGYGPPSLPFFHKGPELFYHTSKICVTMSRGSGVPRRHCICNRPYCNHAKQAYRNAQPPSPHDLPFRQCYNCDVNAQEAAITASCKQNRCIGHYCTFARHQQLLPNGQQITSEKQGCMNVSMSSQIQLGCAKKWLRGEFVEESCACNNYDLCNRDVYTAATSQRNPFRLFILFCLIRNFF
;
A
#
# COMPACT_ATOMS: atom_id res chain seq x y z
N MET A 1 -2.92 69.52 2.59
CA MET A 1 -2.47 70.23 1.37
C MET A 1 -0.99 69.87 1.18
N ILE A 2 -0.70 69.01 0.18
CA ILE A 2 0.48 68.94 -0.74
C ILE A 2 1.81 69.52 -0.18
N ALA A 3 2.99 68.87 -0.16
CA ALA A 3 3.70 68.03 -1.14
C ALA A 3 4.82 67.21 -0.43
N PHE A 4 5.04 65.93 -0.74
CA PHE A 4 6.09 65.40 -1.63
C PHE A 4 7.52 65.98 -1.45
N TYR A 5 8.40 65.18 -0.83
CA TYR A 5 9.84 65.20 -1.06
C TYR A 5 10.25 63.91 -1.77
N TRP A 6 10.89 64.06 -2.92
CA TRP A 6 11.57 63.01 -3.66
C TRP A 6 12.95 62.75 -3.06
N GLY A 7 13.29 61.49 -2.84
CA GLY A 7 14.64 61.02 -2.55
C GLY A 7 14.88 59.72 -3.30
N PHE A 8 15.47 59.82 -4.49
CA PHE A 8 15.90 58.71 -5.32
C PHE A 8 16.94 57.85 -4.58
N GLY A 9 16.56 56.62 -4.24
CA GLY A 9 17.50 55.55 -3.91
C GLY A 9 17.56 54.55 -5.06
N MET A 10 18.57 54.66 -5.91
CA MET A 10 18.95 53.61 -6.86
C MET A 10 19.42 52.38 -6.07
N VAL A 11 18.57 51.36 -5.96
CA VAL A 11 19.01 50.01 -5.58
C VAL A 11 19.19 49.21 -6.87
N TRP A 12 20.45 48.94 -7.19
CA TRP A 12 20.87 47.97 -8.20
C TRP A 12 20.38 46.58 -7.78
N PHE A 13 19.29 46.10 -8.39
CA PHE A 13 18.96 44.67 -8.37
C PHE A 13 19.81 43.98 -9.43
N VAL A 14 20.92 43.39 -8.97
CA VAL A 14 21.68 42.40 -9.74
C VAL A 14 20.74 41.23 -10.01
N GLY A 15 20.34 41.10 -11.28
CA GLY A 15 19.58 39.97 -11.76
C GLY A 15 20.39 38.69 -11.64
N PHE A 16 20.12 37.91 -10.59
CA PHE A 16 20.36 36.47 -10.64
C PHE A 16 19.24 35.85 -11.48
N LEU A 17 19.46 35.85 -12.80
CA LEU A 17 18.84 34.90 -13.72
C LEU A 17 19.42 33.52 -13.39
N SER A 18 18.93 32.90 -12.32
CA SER A 18 19.03 31.45 -12.15
C SER A 18 18.12 30.84 -13.21
N SER A 19 18.76 30.45 -14.31
CA SER A 19 18.27 29.53 -15.32
C SER A 19 17.74 28.27 -14.63
N ASN A 20 16.43 28.24 -14.38
CA ASN A 20 15.70 26.99 -14.24
C ASN A 20 15.69 26.32 -15.62
N LEU A 21 16.81 25.70 -15.99
CA LEU A 21 16.74 24.61 -16.95
C LEU A 21 15.78 23.59 -16.34
N PRO A 22 14.74 23.14 -17.07
CA PRO A 22 14.03 21.95 -16.66
C PRO A 22 15.08 20.85 -16.63
N SER A 23 15.38 20.32 -15.44
CA SER A 23 16.10 19.07 -15.32
C SER A 23 15.36 18.10 -16.22
N THR A 24 15.99 17.67 -17.31
CA THR A 24 15.56 16.53 -18.10
C THR A 24 15.40 15.39 -17.10
N SER A 25 14.16 15.14 -16.68
CA SER A 25 13.82 14.00 -15.84
C SER A 25 14.13 12.79 -16.71
N HIS A 26 15.34 12.24 -16.57
CA HIS A 26 15.63 10.93 -17.11
C HIS A 26 14.59 10.02 -16.48
N ALA A 27 13.59 9.63 -17.27
CA ALA A 27 12.61 8.66 -16.88
C ALA A 27 13.40 7.43 -16.41
N GLN A 28 13.43 7.21 -15.09
CA GLN A 28 14.13 6.08 -14.52
C GLN A 28 13.42 4.82 -15.02
N SER A 29 14.20 3.81 -15.41
CA SER A 29 13.67 2.54 -15.92
C SER A 29 13.91 1.45 -14.90
N CYS A 30 13.04 0.45 -14.92
CA CYS A 30 13.15 -0.76 -14.12
C CYS A 30 13.11 -1.98 -15.04
N PHE A 31 13.80 -3.05 -14.66
CA PHE A 31 13.58 -4.35 -15.29
C PHE A 31 12.15 -4.82 -15.02
N SER A 32 11.52 -5.41 -16.04
CA SER A 32 10.11 -5.77 -16.01
C SER A 32 9.90 -7.15 -16.62
N CYS A 33 10.01 -8.20 -15.79
CA CYS A 33 9.92 -9.59 -16.22
C CYS A 33 9.36 -10.52 -15.15
N THR A 34 8.92 -11.70 -15.59
CA THR A 34 8.67 -12.88 -14.75
C THR A 34 9.60 -14.01 -15.18
N GLY A 35 10.14 -14.78 -14.23
CA GLY A 35 10.88 -16.01 -14.51
C GLY A 35 10.70 -17.05 -13.40
N ILE A 36 10.85 -18.33 -13.75
CA ILE A 36 10.95 -19.45 -12.80
C ILE A 36 12.40 -19.90 -12.76
N CYS A 37 12.91 -20.13 -11.56
CA CYS A 37 14.28 -20.55 -11.32
C CYS A 37 14.35 -21.77 -10.43
N HIS A 38 15.34 -22.61 -10.71
CA HIS A 38 15.61 -23.87 -9.99
C HIS A 38 16.91 -23.80 -9.17
N SER A 39 17.73 -22.76 -9.37
CA SER A 39 18.99 -22.52 -8.66
C SER A 39 19.33 -21.01 -8.64
N GLU A 40 20.26 -20.62 -7.78
CA GLU A 40 20.83 -19.26 -7.73
C GLU A 40 22.17 -19.20 -8.50
N PRO A 41 22.54 -18.04 -9.11
CA PRO A 41 21.80 -16.79 -9.16
C PRO A 41 20.65 -16.83 -10.16
N CYS A 42 19.47 -16.39 -9.73
CA CYS A 42 18.29 -16.29 -10.58
C CYS A 42 18.04 -14.83 -10.94
N ASN A 43 17.96 -14.57 -12.24
CA ASN A 43 17.70 -13.23 -12.75
C ASN A 43 16.82 -13.30 -14.01
N CYS A 44 16.00 -12.28 -14.21
CA CYS A 44 15.34 -12.00 -15.48
C CYS A 44 15.56 -10.51 -15.80
N GLN A 45 15.81 -10.20 -17.07
CA GLN A 45 16.07 -8.82 -17.53
C GLN A 45 15.28 -8.47 -18.81
N MET A 46 14.32 -9.30 -19.20
CA MET A 46 13.54 -9.07 -20.42
C MET A 46 12.50 -7.98 -20.20
N GLY A 47 12.63 -6.85 -20.88
CA GLY A 47 11.64 -5.78 -20.85
C GLY A 47 11.92 -4.71 -19.78
N LEU A 48 11.48 -3.50 -20.10
CA LEU A 48 11.65 -2.32 -19.25
C LEU A 48 10.31 -1.62 -19.06
N CYS A 49 10.11 -1.08 -17.86
CA CYS A 49 9.04 -0.14 -17.54
C CYS A 49 9.63 1.16 -16.98
N SER A 50 8.88 2.25 -17.01
CA SER A 50 9.32 3.58 -16.57
C SER A 50 8.68 3.94 -15.23
N SER A 51 9.50 4.11 -14.19
CA SER A 51 9.12 4.61 -12.86
C SER A 51 10.37 5.05 -12.11
N GLU A 52 10.23 5.98 -11.16
CA GLU A 52 11.30 6.32 -10.22
C GLU A 52 11.66 5.16 -9.26
N MET A 53 10.69 4.27 -9.00
CA MET A 53 10.87 3.15 -8.09
C MET A 53 10.58 1.82 -8.78
N CYS A 54 11.41 0.84 -8.44
CA CYS A 54 11.35 -0.51 -8.96
C CYS A 54 11.07 -1.51 -7.83
N PHE A 55 10.53 -2.67 -8.19
CA PHE A 55 10.44 -3.81 -7.27
C PHE A 55 11.04 -5.07 -7.87
N ILE A 56 11.45 -5.97 -6.99
CA ILE A 56 11.77 -7.37 -7.29
C ILE A 56 11.19 -8.25 -6.17
N GLU A 57 10.51 -9.32 -6.55
CA GLU A 57 9.89 -10.28 -5.65
C GLU A 57 10.40 -11.68 -5.93
N ARG A 58 10.60 -12.46 -4.86
CA ARG A 58 10.87 -13.89 -4.90
C ARG A 58 9.78 -14.62 -4.14
N LYS A 59 9.14 -15.58 -4.79
CA LYS A 59 8.08 -16.40 -4.20
C LYS A 59 8.34 -17.88 -4.50
N PRO A 60 8.07 -18.82 -3.57
CA PRO A 60 8.15 -20.24 -3.89
C PRO A 60 7.12 -20.60 -4.96
N THR A 61 7.40 -21.63 -5.73
CA THR A 61 6.42 -22.25 -6.64
C THR A 61 5.86 -23.53 -6.03
N GLU A 62 4.85 -24.13 -6.66
CA GLU A 62 4.35 -25.45 -6.29
C GLU A 62 5.42 -26.56 -6.40
N ILE A 63 6.36 -26.39 -7.34
CA ILE A 63 7.50 -27.28 -7.49
C ILE A 63 8.54 -26.98 -6.39
N LYS A 64 8.89 -28.00 -5.61
CA LYS A 64 9.88 -27.89 -4.53
C LYS A 64 11.24 -27.49 -5.10
N GLY A 65 11.91 -26.57 -4.42
CA GLY A 65 13.24 -26.10 -4.80
C GLY A 65 13.23 -25.06 -5.94
N SER A 66 12.08 -24.75 -6.52
CA SER A 66 11.96 -23.64 -7.47
C SER A 66 11.19 -22.46 -6.91
N PHE A 67 11.53 -21.30 -7.47
CA PHE A 67 11.00 -20.02 -7.07
C PHE A 67 10.73 -19.16 -8.30
N ARG A 68 9.70 -18.33 -8.20
CA ARG A 68 9.34 -17.33 -9.19
C ARG A 68 9.98 -16.01 -8.80
N ILE A 69 10.70 -15.40 -9.74
CA ILE A 69 11.13 -14.01 -9.66
C ILE A 69 10.19 -13.16 -10.50
N THR A 70 9.78 -12.03 -9.94
CA THR A 70 8.98 -11.02 -10.64
C THR A 70 9.56 -9.65 -10.39
N LYS A 71 9.81 -8.90 -11.46
CA LYS A 71 10.38 -7.56 -11.44
C LYS A 71 9.46 -6.59 -12.14
N GLY A 72 9.41 -5.35 -11.67
CA GLY A 72 8.65 -4.33 -12.38
C GLY A 72 8.75 -2.98 -11.72
N CYS A 73 7.78 -2.14 -12.03
CA CYS A 73 7.71 -0.77 -11.55
C CYS A 73 6.69 -0.64 -10.44
N ILE A 74 6.95 0.31 -9.55
CA ILE A 74 6.05 0.63 -8.44
C ILE A 74 5.99 2.15 -8.24
N GLU A 75 4.83 2.65 -7.85
CA GLU A 75 4.56 4.03 -7.47
C GLU A 75 3.91 4.01 -6.08
N ASN A 76 4.33 4.94 -5.22
CA ASN A 76 3.86 5.06 -3.84
C ASN A 76 3.83 3.69 -3.11
N PRO A 77 4.97 2.99 -2.98
CA PRO A 77 5.01 1.70 -2.30
C PRO A 77 4.49 1.84 -0.87
N ALA A 78 3.77 0.81 -0.39
CA ALA A 78 3.34 0.77 1.01
C ALA A 78 4.52 0.71 1.98
N ARG A 79 5.67 0.17 1.55
CA ARG A 79 6.89 0.06 2.37
C ARG A 79 7.50 1.43 2.64
N THR A 80 7.84 1.69 3.91
CA THR A 80 8.50 2.93 4.33
C THR A 80 9.99 2.96 4.00
N GLN A 81 10.60 1.81 3.70
CA GLN A 81 12.03 1.65 3.47
C GLN A 81 12.32 1.01 2.11
N GLU A 82 13.32 1.54 1.41
CA GLU A 82 13.85 1.05 0.12
C GLU A 82 14.87 -0.09 0.37
N ILE A 83 14.40 -1.24 0.84
CA ILE A 83 15.23 -2.40 1.19
C ILE A 83 14.63 -3.72 0.70
N CYS A 84 15.46 -4.77 0.63
CA CYS A 84 15.01 -6.14 0.48
C CYS A 84 14.66 -6.77 1.84
N ASP A 85 13.49 -7.39 1.91
CA ASP A 85 13.04 -8.05 3.12
C ASP A 85 12.00 -9.13 2.85
N PHE A 86 11.63 -9.89 3.87
CA PHE A 86 10.48 -10.77 3.80
C PHE A 86 9.18 -9.98 3.55
N ASP A 87 8.22 -10.63 2.90
CA ASP A 87 6.86 -10.12 2.70
C ASP A 87 5.84 -11.13 3.21
N HIS A 88 5.45 -10.97 4.48
CA HIS A 88 4.49 -11.79 5.22
C HIS A 88 4.95 -13.22 5.53
N PHE A 89 5.60 -13.91 4.58
CA PHE A 89 6.07 -15.29 4.69
C PHE A 89 7.61 -15.38 4.72
N PRO A 90 8.20 -16.44 5.30
CA PRO A 90 9.65 -16.57 5.45
C PRO A 90 10.36 -16.92 4.12
N ASP A 91 9.62 -17.34 3.11
CA ASP A 91 10.10 -17.69 1.77
C ASP A 91 9.69 -16.67 0.70
N HIS A 92 8.87 -15.67 1.07
CA HIS A 92 8.59 -14.51 0.24
C HIS A 92 9.57 -13.39 0.53
N LEU A 93 10.30 -12.96 -0.50
CA LEU A 93 11.10 -11.73 -0.45
C LEU A 93 10.49 -10.67 -1.37
N GLN A 94 10.55 -9.42 -0.92
CA GLN A 94 10.23 -8.25 -1.70
C GLN A 94 11.27 -7.17 -1.45
N CYS A 95 11.82 -6.63 -2.53
CA CYS A 95 12.66 -5.44 -2.50
C CYS A 95 11.96 -4.29 -3.20
N VAL A 96 12.15 -3.10 -2.66
CA VAL A 96 11.82 -1.84 -3.32
C VAL A 96 13.09 -1.00 -3.37
N CYS A 97 13.37 -0.38 -4.50
CA CYS A 97 14.55 0.44 -4.69
C CYS A 97 14.24 1.61 -5.62
N ARG A 98 15.08 2.64 -5.55
CA ARG A 98 15.03 3.82 -6.44
C ARG A 98 16.23 3.84 -7.37
N GLY A 99 16.02 4.29 -8.59
CA GLY A 99 17.10 4.48 -9.58
C GLY A 99 17.06 3.50 -10.75
N HIS A 100 17.93 3.77 -11.72
CA HIS A 100 17.95 3.07 -12.99
C HIS A 100 18.30 1.59 -12.81
N ASN A 101 17.36 0.71 -13.20
CA ASN A 101 17.48 -0.74 -13.17
C ASN A 101 17.96 -1.30 -11.82
N CYS A 102 17.62 -0.62 -10.72
CA CYS A 102 18.07 -1.00 -9.37
C CYS A 102 17.55 -2.38 -8.93
N ASN A 103 16.50 -2.88 -9.58
CA ASN A 103 15.89 -4.19 -9.32
C ASN A 103 16.59 -5.34 -10.08
N ASP A 104 17.88 -5.19 -10.41
CA ASP A 104 18.65 -6.22 -11.10
C ASP A 104 18.83 -7.49 -10.26
N HIS A 105 19.08 -7.34 -8.96
CA HIS A 105 19.32 -8.46 -8.06
C HIS A 105 18.62 -8.25 -6.71
N ILE A 106 18.44 -9.36 -5.99
CA ILE A 106 17.97 -9.33 -4.61
C ILE A 106 19.19 -9.18 -3.70
N TYR A 107 19.33 -8.02 -3.08
CA TYR A 107 20.37 -7.74 -2.09
C TYR A 107 19.75 -7.71 -0.69
N LEU A 108 19.76 -8.86 -0.01
CA LEU A 108 19.36 -8.90 1.41
C LEU A 108 20.38 -8.11 2.23
N LEU A 109 19.96 -6.95 2.73
CA LEU A 109 20.78 -6.15 3.63
C LEU A 109 20.79 -6.81 5.01
N HIS A 110 21.95 -7.28 5.47
CA HIS A 110 22.10 -7.87 6.81
C HIS A 110 21.57 -6.96 7.95
N GLN A 111 21.61 -5.64 7.77
CA GLN A 111 21.11 -4.67 8.74
C GLN A 111 19.59 -4.76 8.99
N SER A 112 18.77 -5.16 8.02
CA SER A 112 17.32 -5.28 8.20
C SER A 112 16.92 -6.45 9.12
N PHE A 113 17.80 -7.45 9.23
CA PHE A 113 17.61 -8.63 10.09
C PHE A 113 18.06 -8.39 11.53
N GLN A 114 19.09 -7.56 11.76
CA GLN A 114 19.71 -7.40 13.09
C GLN A 114 18.82 -6.72 14.14
N TYR A 115 17.81 -5.95 13.72
CA TYR A 115 16.93 -5.22 14.64
C TYR A 115 15.62 -5.95 14.96
N ARG A 116 15.45 -7.19 14.49
CA ARG A 116 14.17 -7.90 14.65
C ARG A 116 14.24 -8.97 15.72
N LYS A 117 13.34 -8.82 16.69
CA LYS A 117 13.13 -9.82 17.72
C LYS A 117 12.17 -10.86 17.18
N ASN A 118 12.57 -12.12 17.23
CA ASN A 118 11.66 -13.22 17.06
C ASN A 118 10.72 -13.27 18.25
N ILE A 119 9.43 -13.40 17.98
CA ILE A 119 8.38 -13.58 18.99
C ILE A 119 7.64 -14.88 18.71
N THR A 120 7.14 -15.50 19.77
CA THR A 120 6.31 -16.69 19.68
C THR A 120 4.85 -16.30 19.55
N CYS A 121 4.16 -16.87 18.56
CA CYS A 121 2.75 -16.62 18.29
C CYS A 121 1.97 -17.94 18.31
N ARG A 122 0.64 -17.84 18.46
CA ARG A 122 -0.25 -18.95 18.13
C ARG A 122 -0.33 -19.15 16.62
N LYS A 123 -0.50 -20.40 16.19
CA LYS A 123 -0.62 -20.78 14.78
C LYS A 123 -1.79 -21.73 14.57
N CYS A 124 -3.00 -21.19 14.52
CA CYS A 124 -4.19 -21.99 14.33
C CYS A 124 -4.87 -21.73 12.99
N SER A 125 -5.43 -22.79 12.41
CA SER A 125 -6.16 -22.72 11.16
C SER A 125 -7.58 -22.19 11.39
N GLU A 126 -8.27 -21.82 10.31
CA GLU A 126 -9.69 -21.44 10.38
C GLU A 126 -10.59 -22.58 10.86
N ARG A 127 -10.20 -23.84 10.61
CA ARG A 127 -10.99 -25.02 10.98
C ARG A 127 -10.85 -25.40 12.45
N ASP A 128 -9.73 -25.03 13.07
CA ASP A 128 -9.41 -25.32 14.45
C ASP A 128 -8.68 -24.13 15.07
N PRO A 129 -9.41 -23.11 15.55
CA PRO A 129 -8.83 -21.85 16.05
C PRO A 129 -8.13 -22.00 17.41
N ASP A 130 -8.34 -23.11 18.13
CA ASP A 130 -7.82 -23.38 19.48
C ASP A 130 -6.89 -24.60 19.54
N CYS A 131 -6.22 -24.88 18.42
CA CYS A 131 -5.31 -26.00 18.18
C CYS A 131 -4.06 -26.10 19.09
N GLY A 132 -3.72 -25.05 19.84
CA GLY A 132 -2.52 -25.00 20.70
C GLY A 132 -1.17 -24.87 19.98
N ASP A 133 -1.13 -24.95 18.65
CA ASP A 133 0.09 -24.82 17.87
C ASP A 133 0.73 -23.43 17.96
N THR A 134 2.05 -23.41 17.80
CA THR A 134 2.85 -22.19 17.87
C THR A 134 3.77 -22.01 16.66
N CYS A 135 4.20 -20.78 16.43
CA CYS A 135 5.20 -20.44 15.44
C CYS A 135 6.11 -19.32 15.97
N TYR A 136 7.26 -19.14 15.30
CA TYR A 136 8.19 -18.05 15.55
C TYR A 136 8.21 -17.11 14.34
N GLY A 137 8.07 -15.81 14.58
CA GLY A 137 8.11 -14.80 13.52
C GLY A 137 8.49 -13.43 14.08
N HIS A 138 8.43 -12.39 13.24
CA HIS A 138 8.72 -11.02 13.67
C HIS A 138 7.50 -10.34 14.30
N TRP A 139 6.29 -10.76 13.94
CA TRP A 139 5.03 -10.26 14.46
C TRP A 139 3.96 -11.36 14.39
N CYS A 140 2.90 -11.24 15.19
CA CYS A 140 1.78 -12.18 15.19
C CYS A 140 0.58 -11.59 14.47
N HIS A 141 -0.26 -12.43 13.87
CA HIS A 141 -1.53 -12.02 13.30
C HIS A 141 -2.69 -12.91 13.72
N GLU A 142 -3.88 -12.35 13.61
CA GLU A 142 -5.17 -12.92 14.00
C GLU A 142 -6.23 -12.41 13.02
N ASP A 143 -7.03 -13.31 12.48
CA ASP A 143 -8.31 -13.01 11.83
C ASP A 143 -9.43 -13.34 12.82
N SER A 144 -10.15 -12.32 13.30
CA SER A 144 -11.20 -12.53 14.29
C SER A 144 -12.47 -13.16 13.69
N ALA A 145 -12.67 -13.08 12.38
CA ALA A 145 -13.84 -13.67 11.72
C ALA A 145 -13.71 -15.19 11.63
N THR A 146 -12.51 -15.69 11.34
CA THR A 146 -12.27 -17.13 11.18
C THR A 146 -11.52 -17.75 12.36
N GLY A 147 -10.95 -16.94 13.25
CA GLY A 147 -10.11 -17.40 14.35
C GLY A 147 -8.73 -17.88 13.92
N ALA A 148 -8.40 -17.81 12.61
CA ALA A 148 -7.07 -18.14 12.13
C ALA A 148 -6.02 -17.20 12.73
N SER A 149 -4.88 -17.77 13.07
CA SER A 149 -3.77 -17.05 13.70
C SER A 149 -2.44 -17.59 13.20
N GLY A 150 -1.42 -16.74 13.22
CA GLY A 150 -0.10 -17.14 12.75
C GLY A 150 0.98 -16.10 12.98
N CYS A 151 2.11 -16.34 12.32
CA CYS A 151 3.29 -15.51 12.35
C CYS A 151 3.46 -14.78 11.03
N GLY A 152 3.84 -13.52 11.11
CA GLY A 152 4.31 -12.74 9.99
C GLY A 152 5.82 -12.54 10.02
N TYR A 153 6.40 -12.47 8.84
CA TYR A 153 7.81 -12.19 8.60
C TYR A 153 7.96 -10.85 7.90
N GLY A 154 9.15 -10.26 8.00
CA GLY A 154 9.40 -8.93 7.44
C GLY A 154 8.91 -7.78 8.32
N PRO A 155 8.78 -6.57 7.77
CA PRO A 155 8.06 -5.48 8.41
C PRO A 155 6.61 -5.87 8.70
N PRO A 156 6.03 -5.40 9.82
CA PRO A 156 4.63 -5.64 10.11
C PRO A 156 3.74 -5.00 9.03
N SER A 157 2.65 -5.70 8.68
CA SER A 157 1.82 -5.34 7.53
C SER A 157 0.35 -5.56 7.83
N LEU A 158 -0.46 -4.57 7.48
CA LEU A 158 -1.91 -4.63 7.41
C LEU A 158 -2.39 -4.03 6.08
N PRO A 159 -3.56 -4.44 5.55
CA PRO A 159 -4.11 -3.85 4.33
C PRO A 159 -4.24 -2.32 4.44
N PHE A 160 -3.71 -1.59 3.46
CA PHE A 160 -3.71 -0.11 3.37
C PHE A 160 -2.92 0.64 4.46
N PHE A 161 -2.10 -0.06 5.25
CA PHE A 161 -1.15 0.58 6.14
C PHE A 161 0.21 0.70 5.48
N HIS A 162 0.97 1.72 5.88
CA HIS A 162 2.40 1.73 5.63
C HIS A 162 3.06 0.52 6.30
N LYS A 163 3.86 -0.22 5.52
CA LYS A 163 4.61 -1.39 5.98
C LYS A 163 5.96 -0.93 6.50
N GLY A 164 6.16 -1.05 7.81
CA GLY A 164 7.39 -0.58 8.45
C GLY A 164 7.41 -0.84 9.96
N PRO A 165 8.59 -0.84 10.60
CA PRO A 165 8.69 -1.02 12.06
C PRO A 165 7.91 0.04 12.85
N GLU A 166 7.66 1.20 12.23
CA GLU A 166 6.92 2.33 12.78
C GLU A 166 5.48 1.96 13.17
N LEU A 167 4.92 0.91 12.55
CA LEU A 167 3.57 0.43 12.82
C LEU A 167 3.39 0.06 14.30
N PHE A 168 4.43 -0.43 14.99
CA PHE A 168 4.35 -0.73 16.43
C PHE A 168 5.07 0.28 17.34
N TYR A 169 5.36 1.48 16.85
CA TYR A 169 6.11 2.47 17.62
C TYR A 169 5.38 2.92 18.89
N HIS A 170 4.05 3.11 18.82
CA HIS A 170 3.23 3.59 19.94
C HIS A 170 2.28 2.53 20.54
N THR A 171 2.08 1.41 19.86
CA THR A 171 1.17 0.34 20.31
C THR A 171 1.76 -1.03 20.00
N SER A 172 1.39 -2.01 20.80
CA SER A 172 1.76 -3.41 20.55
C SER A 172 0.71 -4.22 19.80
N LYS A 173 -0.48 -3.66 19.53
CA LYS A 173 -1.55 -4.32 18.75
C LYS A 173 -2.31 -3.30 17.91
N ILE A 174 -2.49 -3.61 16.63
CA ILE A 174 -3.26 -2.81 15.68
C ILE A 174 -4.27 -3.72 15.00
N CYS A 175 -5.48 -3.21 14.81
CA CYS A 175 -6.53 -3.91 14.13
C CYS A 175 -7.15 -3.05 13.02
N VAL A 176 -7.55 -3.71 11.96
CA VAL A 176 -8.38 -3.15 10.89
C VAL A 176 -9.62 -4.02 10.75
N THR A 177 -10.77 -3.38 10.55
CA THR A 177 -12.02 -4.05 10.18
C THR A 177 -12.40 -3.57 8.79
N MET A 178 -12.64 -4.52 7.88
CA MET A 178 -12.89 -4.23 6.48
C MET A 178 -14.17 -4.88 6.03
N SER A 179 -15.06 -4.10 5.44
CA SER A 179 -16.24 -4.58 4.74
C SER A 179 -16.00 -4.50 3.24
N ARG A 180 -16.14 -5.63 2.54
CA ARG A 180 -15.95 -5.74 1.08
C ARG A 180 -16.95 -6.73 0.50
N GLY A 181 -17.56 -6.37 -0.62
CA GLY A 181 -18.61 -7.14 -1.27
C GLY A 181 -19.80 -7.43 -0.35
N SER A 182 -20.41 -8.59 -0.53
CA SER A 182 -21.53 -9.09 0.28
C SER A 182 -21.09 -9.87 1.54
N GLY A 183 -19.79 -9.97 1.80
CA GLY A 183 -19.26 -10.72 2.93
C GLY A 183 -19.42 -10.01 4.28
N VAL A 184 -19.33 -10.79 5.36
CA VAL A 184 -19.26 -10.25 6.72
C VAL A 184 -17.98 -9.44 6.89
N PRO A 185 -18.01 -8.25 7.52
CA PRO A 185 -16.80 -7.48 7.77
C PRO A 185 -15.74 -8.30 8.51
N ARG A 186 -14.53 -8.37 7.95
CA ARG A 186 -13.42 -9.14 8.54
C ARG A 186 -12.54 -8.21 9.36
N ARG A 187 -12.20 -8.65 10.58
CA ARG A 187 -11.27 -7.96 11.47
C ARG A 187 -9.93 -8.69 11.42
N HIS A 188 -8.89 -7.98 11.01
CA HIS A 188 -7.52 -8.46 11.02
C HIS A 188 -6.72 -7.67 12.04
N CYS A 189 -6.04 -8.36 12.94
CA CYS A 189 -5.18 -7.74 13.94
C CYS A 189 -3.75 -8.26 13.80
N ILE A 190 -2.79 -7.37 14.07
CA ILE A 190 -1.38 -7.69 14.17
C ILE A 190 -0.82 -7.19 15.50
N CYS A 191 0.22 -7.84 16.02
CA CYS A 191 0.84 -7.45 17.28
C CYS A 191 2.28 -7.95 17.42
N ASN A 192 3.05 -7.37 18.34
CA ASN A 192 4.49 -7.65 18.49
C ASN A 192 4.92 -8.17 19.87
N ARG A 193 3.98 -8.72 20.65
CA ARG A 193 4.28 -9.37 21.95
C ARG A 193 4.10 -10.89 21.86
N PRO A 194 4.80 -11.68 22.69
CA PRO A 194 4.57 -13.12 22.73
C PRO A 194 3.09 -13.45 23.00
N TYR A 195 2.53 -14.39 22.24
CA TYR A 195 1.14 -14.88 22.37
C TYR A 195 0.05 -13.80 22.30
N CYS A 196 0.32 -12.65 21.69
CA CYS A 196 -0.61 -11.52 21.63
C CYS A 196 -1.81 -11.71 20.67
N ASN A 197 -1.72 -12.72 19.79
CA ASN A 197 -2.76 -13.11 18.83
C ASN A 197 -3.76 -14.14 19.39
N HIS A 198 -3.96 -14.11 20.71
CA HIS A 198 -5.01 -14.88 21.37
C HIS A 198 -6.36 -14.19 21.14
N ALA A 199 -7.24 -14.85 20.37
CA ALA A 199 -8.62 -14.42 20.18
C ALA A 199 -9.40 -14.54 21.49
N LYS A 200 -9.51 -13.45 22.25
CA LYS A 200 -10.47 -13.37 23.35
C LYS A 200 -11.89 -13.31 22.74
N GLN A 201 -12.74 -14.30 23.02
CA GLN A 201 -14.13 -14.38 22.52
C GLN A 201 -14.90 -13.06 22.70
N ALA A 202 -14.64 -12.32 23.77
CA ALA A 202 -15.25 -11.02 24.06
C ALA A 202 -15.02 -9.91 23.00
N TYR A 203 -14.02 -10.04 22.12
CA TYR A 203 -13.68 -9.02 21.11
C TYR A 203 -14.04 -9.40 19.67
N ARG A 204 -14.60 -10.59 19.43
CA ARG A 204 -14.97 -11.05 18.07
C ARG A 204 -15.98 -10.11 17.38
N ASN A 205 -16.84 -9.45 18.17
CA ASN A 205 -17.89 -8.54 17.67
C ASN A 205 -17.62 -7.06 17.99
N ALA A 206 -16.56 -6.75 18.74
CA ALA A 206 -16.26 -5.37 19.11
C ALA A 206 -15.54 -4.66 17.94
N GLN A 207 -16.05 -3.52 17.48
CA GLN A 207 -15.28 -2.65 16.61
C GLN A 207 -13.96 -2.27 17.32
N PRO A 208 -12.83 -2.14 16.59
CA PRO A 208 -11.63 -1.58 17.19
C PRO A 208 -11.99 -0.22 17.81
N PRO A 209 -11.43 0.14 19.00
CA PRO A 209 -11.66 1.45 19.58
C PRO A 209 -11.29 2.48 18.52
N SER A 210 -12.31 3.19 18.05
CA SER A 210 -12.15 4.21 17.02
C SER A 210 -11.26 5.31 17.62
N PRO A 211 -10.26 5.83 16.90
CA PRO A 211 -9.71 7.13 17.25
C PRO A 211 -10.88 8.12 17.26
N HIS A 212 -11.20 8.65 18.43
CA HIS A 212 -12.48 9.31 18.77
C HIS A 212 -12.91 10.48 17.87
N ASP A 213 -12.06 10.91 16.91
CA ASP A 213 -12.23 12.13 16.12
C ASP A 213 -12.32 11.91 14.60
N LEU A 214 -12.35 10.66 14.10
CA LEU A 214 -12.49 10.44 12.65
C LEU A 214 -13.96 10.38 12.21
N PRO A 215 -14.38 11.22 11.24
CA PRO A 215 -15.74 11.15 10.72
C PRO A 215 -15.95 9.85 9.93
N PHE A 216 -17.13 9.27 10.10
CA PHE A 216 -17.57 8.19 9.22
C PHE A 216 -17.84 8.70 7.81
N ARG A 217 -17.52 7.85 6.82
CA ARG A 217 -17.76 8.06 5.40
C ARG A 217 -18.62 6.95 4.86
N GLN A 218 -19.53 7.30 3.97
CA GLN A 218 -20.25 6.33 3.15
C GLN A 218 -19.38 5.94 1.95
N CYS A 219 -19.21 4.66 1.70
CA CYS A 219 -18.34 4.13 0.65
C CYS A 219 -19.11 3.19 -0.29
N TYR A 220 -18.64 3.03 -1.52
CA TYR A 220 -19.05 1.90 -2.36
C TYR A 220 -18.54 0.60 -1.74
N ASN A 221 -19.34 -0.47 -1.83
CA ASN A 221 -18.99 -1.78 -1.33
C ASN A 221 -19.21 -2.82 -2.43
N CYS A 222 -18.14 -3.39 -2.97
CA CYS A 222 -18.21 -4.21 -4.17
C CYS A 222 -17.05 -5.22 -4.23
N ASP A 223 -17.31 -6.41 -4.76
CA ASP A 223 -16.28 -7.39 -5.13
C ASP A 223 -16.70 -8.04 -6.45
N VAL A 224 -15.99 -7.72 -7.53
CA VAL A 224 -16.27 -8.20 -8.88
C VAL A 224 -15.00 -8.73 -9.50
N ASN A 225 -15.12 -9.92 -10.09
CA ASN A 225 -14.18 -10.43 -11.07
C ASN A 225 -14.90 -10.42 -12.42
N ALA A 226 -14.50 -9.55 -13.32
CA ALA A 226 -15.15 -9.38 -14.61
C ALA A 226 -14.14 -9.41 -15.77
N GLN A 227 -14.59 -9.99 -16.88
CA GLN A 227 -13.99 -9.80 -18.18
C GLN A 227 -14.62 -8.59 -18.92
N GLU A 228 -15.80 -8.14 -18.49
CA GLU A 228 -16.58 -7.07 -19.13
C GLU A 228 -16.86 -5.88 -18.20
N ALA A 229 -16.67 -4.65 -18.70
CA ALA A 229 -16.85 -3.41 -17.94
C ALA A 229 -18.30 -3.14 -17.46
N ALA A 230 -19.31 -3.74 -18.10
CA ALA A 230 -20.71 -3.57 -17.74
C ALA A 230 -21.06 -4.19 -16.38
N ILE A 231 -20.41 -5.32 -16.03
CA ILE A 231 -20.59 -6.03 -14.76
C ILE A 231 -20.03 -5.21 -13.59
N THR A 232 -19.03 -4.38 -13.85
CA THR A 232 -18.39 -3.51 -12.85
C THR A 232 -19.27 -2.33 -12.44
N ALA A 233 -20.19 -1.89 -13.31
CA ALA A 233 -21.09 -0.76 -13.04
C ALA A 233 -22.26 -1.14 -12.11
N SER A 234 -22.82 -2.34 -12.26
CA SER A 234 -23.96 -2.82 -11.46
C SER A 234 -23.58 -3.08 -9.99
N CYS A 235 -22.34 -3.44 -9.72
CA CYS A 235 -21.87 -3.70 -8.37
C CYS A 235 -21.75 -2.45 -7.48
N LYS A 236 -21.76 -1.24 -8.06
CA LYS A 236 -21.71 0.04 -7.34
C LYS A 236 -23.05 0.43 -6.70
N GLN A 237 -23.95 -0.51 -6.44
CA GLN A 237 -25.23 -0.27 -5.75
C GLN A 237 -25.09 -0.42 -4.22
N ASN A 238 -24.23 -1.31 -3.76
CA ASN A 238 -24.04 -1.56 -2.34
C ASN A 238 -23.21 -0.45 -1.67
N ARG A 239 -23.51 -0.19 -0.40
CA ARG A 239 -22.87 0.84 0.42
C ARG A 239 -22.41 0.25 1.73
N CYS A 240 -21.38 0.84 2.31
CA CYS A 240 -21.00 0.57 3.69
C CYS A 240 -20.43 1.84 4.34
N ILE A 241 -20.31 1.84 5.66
CA ILE A 241 -19.90 3.00 6.46
C ILE A 241 -18.62 2.67 7.21
N GLY A 242 -17.61 3.53 7.10
CA GLY A 242 -16.36 3.41 7.87
C GLY A 242 -15.53 4.70 7.81
N HIS A 243 -14.42 4.77 8.55
CA HIS A 243 -13.58 5.98 8.55
C HIS A 243 -12.84 6.22 7.21
N TYR A 244 -12.58 5.14 6.48
CA TYR A 244 -11.88 5.18 5.19
C TYR A 244 -12.64 4.37 4.16
N CYS A 245 -12.68 4.86 2.93
CA CYS A 245 -13.08 4.09 1.77
C CYS A 245 -11.86 3.46 1.11
N THR A 246 -12.03 2.26 0.59
CA THR A 246 -10.98 1.46 0.00
C THR A 246 -11.34 1.07 -1.42
N PHE A 247 -10.34 1.07 -2.31
CA PHE A 247 -10.44 0.64 -3.69
C PHE A 247 -9.22 -0.24 -4.00
N ALA A 248 -9.43 -1.40 -4.59
CA ALA A 248 -8.36 -2.24 -5.11
C ALA A 248 -8.73 -2.75 -6.51
N ARG A 249 -7.77 -2.73 -7.42
CA ARG A 249 -7.92 -3.24 -8.78
C ARG A 249 -6.73 -4.11 -9.13
N HIS A 250 -7.01 -5.30 -9.65
CA HIS A 250 -6.01 -6.18 -10.23
C HIS A 250 -6.41 -6.48 -11.67
N GLN A 251 -5.58 -6.07 -12.61
CA GLN A 251 -5.73 -6.36 -14.02
C GLN A 251 -4.63 -7.30 -14.45
N GLN A 252 -5.01 -8.41 -15.09
CA GLN A 252 -4.08 -9.39 -15.61
C GLN A 252 -4.35 -9.61 -17.10
N LEU A 253 -3.32 -9.50 -17.91
CA LEU A 253 -3.35 -9.83 -19.32
C LEU A 253 -2.94 -11.30 -19.49
N LEU A 254 -3.83 -12.09 -20.08
CA LEU A 254 -3.58 -13.49 -20.38
C LEU A 254 -2.80 -13.62 -21.69
N PRO A 255 -2.09 -14.75 -21.91
CA PRO A 255 -1.36 -14.99 -23.16
C PRO A 255 -2.22 -14.96 -24.43
N ASN A 256 -3.52 -15.23 -24.29
CA ASN A 256 -4.50 -15.16 -25.39
C ASN A 256 -5.00 -13.74 -25.68
N GLY A 257 -4.45 -12.72 -25.02
CA GLY A 257 -4.85 -11.31 -25.17
C GLY A 257 -6.11 -10.92 -24.39
N GLN A 258 -6.77 -11.86 -23.68
CA GLN A 258 -7.90 -11.53 -22.81
C GLN A 258 -7.42 -10.84 -21.54
N GLN A 259 -8.16 -9.84 -21.08
CA GLN A 259 -7.90 -9.14 -19.83
C GLN A 259 -8.90 -9.58 -18.78
N ILE A 260 -8.41 -10.04 -17.63
CA ILE A 260 -9.22 -10.28 -16.44
C ILE A 260 -9.04 -9.08 -15.51
N THR A 261 -10.15 -8.47 -15.09
CA THR A 261 -10.14 -7.37 -14.13
C THR A 261 -10.88 -7.79 -12.86
N SER A 262 -10.20 -7.71 -11.72
CA SER A 262 -10.80 -7.79 -10.39
C SER A 262 -10.87 -6.40 -9.79
N GLU A 263 -12.06 -5.94 -9.41
CA GLU A 263 -12.26 -4.68 -8.69
C GLU A 263 -12.93 -4.95 -7.35
N LYS A 264 -12.38 -4.35 -6.30
CA LYS A 264 -12.85 -4.48 -4.93
C LYS A 264 -12.96 -3.11 -4.29
N GLN A 265 -14.17 -2.76 -3.87
CA GLN A 265 -14.45 -1.55 -3.10
C GLN A 265 -14.99 -1.92 -1.72
N GLY A 266 -14.69 -1.10 -0.72
CA GLY A 266 -15.18 -1.32 0.62
C GLY A 266 -14.93 -0.16 1.56
N CYS A 267 -15.25 -0.35 2.83
CA CYS A 267 -14.96 0.58 3.91
C CYS A 267 -14.09 -0.09 4.97
N MET A 268 -13.33 0.74 5.65
CA MET A 268 -12.29 0.35 6.59
C MET A 268 -12.42 1.16 7.88
N ASN A 269 -12.41 0.44 9.00
CA ASN A 269 -12.26 1.01 10.34
C ASN A 269 -10.94 0.54 10.93
N VAL A 270 -10.23 1.42 11.63
CA VAL A 270 -8.86 1.20 12.08
C VAL A 270 -8.75 1.56 13.54
N SER A 271 -7.94 0.83 14.30
CA SER A 271 -7.59 1.22 15.68
C SER A 271 -6.56 2.34 15.73
N MET A 272 -5.86 2.60 14.62
CA MET A 272 -4.81 3.61 14.51
C MET A 272 -4.79 4.19 13.10
N SER A 273 -4.95 5.51 13.00
CA SER A 273 -5.11 6.23 11.74
C SER A 273 -3.81 6.83 11.18
N SER A 274 -2.82 7.06 12.04
CA SER A 274 -1.57 7.74 11.68
C SER A 274 -0.69 7.00 10.67
N GLN A 275 -0.94 5.71 10.47
CA GLN A 275 -0.14 4.84 9.60
C GLN A 275 -0.90 4.39 8.35
N ILE A 276 -2.08 4.97 8.08
CA ILE A 276 -2.86 4.66 6.87
C ILE A 276 -2.24 5.31 5.65
N GLN A 277 -2.03 4.50 4.62
CA GLN A 277 -1.54 4.97 3.33
C GLN A 277 -2.70 5.56 2.52
N LEU A 278 -2.88 6.87 2.62
CA LEU A 278 -3.84 7.61 1.79
C LEU A 278 -3.32 7.81 0.36
N GLY A 279 -4.22 7.79 -0.62
CA GLY A 279 -3.88 7.80 -2.04
C GLY A 279 -3.78 6.37 -2.59
N CYS A 280 -3.13 6.20 -3.74
CA CYS A 280 -3.00 4.90 -4.41
C CYS A 280 -1.55 4.45 -4.48
N ALA A 281 -1.30 3.21 -4.05
CA ALA A 281 -0.13 2.44 -4.42
C ALA A 281 -0.41 1.73 -5.74
N LYS A 282 0.55 1.76 -6.67
CA LYS A 282 0.43 1.11 -7.97
C LYS A 282 1.67 0.29 -8.26
N LYS A 283 1.50 -0.96 -8.63
CA LYS A 283 2.56 -1.91 -8.96
C LYS A 283 2.22 -2.54 -10.29
N TRP A 284 3.18 -2.61 -11.21
CA TRP A 284 2.90 -3.18 -12.53
C TRP A 284 4.11 -3.88 -13.16
N LEU A 285 3.77 -4.84 -14.00
CA LEU A 285 4.68 -5.57 -14.87
C LEU A 285 4.21 -5.35 -16.30
N ARG A 286 5.11 -4.85 -17.15
CA ARG A 286 4.78 -4.47 -18.52
C ARG A 286 4.18 -5.65 -19.29
N GLY A 287 2.94 -5.47 -19.75
CA GLY A 287 2.25 -6.46 -20.58
C GLY A 287 1.76 -7.69 -19.84
N GLU A 288 1.87 -7.75 -18.51
CA GLU A 288 1.35 -8.89 -17.72
C GLU A 288 0.28 -8.47 -16.72
N PHE A 289 0.59 -7.54 -15.81
CA PHE A 289 -0.38 -7.14 -14.79
C PHE A 289 -0.21 -5.70 -14.28
N VAL A 290 -1.30 -5.18 -13.74
CA VAL A 290 -1.37 -3.93 -12.98
C VAL A 290 -2.15 -4.19 -11.69
N GLU A 291 -1.56 -3.82 -10.57
CA GLU A 291 -2.17 -3.89 -9.24
C GLU A 291 -2.22 -2.48 -8.64
N GLU A 292 -3.40 -2.05 -8.24
CA GLU A 292 -3.63 -0.75 -7.60
C GLU A 292 -4.40 -0.94 -6.30
N SER A 293 -3.99 -0.22 -5.28
CA SER A 293 -4.58 -0.29 -3.94
C SER A 293 -4.64 1.11 -3.35
N CYS A 294 -5.85 1.59 -3.05
CA CYS A 294 -6.10 2.94 -2.61
C CYS A 294 -6.93 3.01 -1.33
N ALA A 295 -6.62 3.98 -0.48
CA ALA A 295 -7.47 4.41 0.62
C ALA A 295 -7.73 5.92 0.56
N CYS A 296 -8.95 6.33 0.86
CA CYS A 296 -9.37 7.73 0.86
C CYS A 296 -10.36 8.02 1.98
N ASN A 297 -10.38 9.27 2.47
CA ASN A 297 -11.32 9.72 3.52
C ASN A 297 -11.83 11.16 3.31
N ASN A 298 -11.60 11.74 2.13
CA ASN A 298 -11.85 13.15 1.86
C ASN A 298 -13.35 13.50 1.80
N TYR A 299 -14.17 12.62 1.23
CA TYR A 299 -15.61 12.80 1.04
C TYR A 299 -16.29 11.44 0.84
N ASP A 300 -17.62 11.41 0.93
CA ASP A 300 -18.39 10.20 0.70
C ASP A 300 -18.22 9.69 -0.73
N LEU A 301 -18.15 8.37 -0.87
CA LEU A 301 -18.04 7.66 -2.14
C LEU A 301 -16.73 7.96 -2.89
N CYS A 302 -15.67 8.39 -2.19
CA CYS A 302 -14.36 8.66 -2.77
C CYS A 302 -13.70 7.42 -3.41
N ASN A 303 -14.17 6.20 -3.11
CA ASN A 303 -13.70 4.95 -3.71
C ASN A 303 -14.47 4.54 -4.99
N ARG A 304 -15.06 5.49 -5.71
CA ARG A 304 -15.79 5.22 -6.96
C ARG A 304 -14.92 4.55 -8.02
N ASP A 305 -13.69 5.04 -8.15
CA ASP A 305 -12.68 4.63 -9.13
C ASP A 305 -11.28 5.06 -8.63
N VAL A 306 -10.24 4.60 -9.33
CA VAL A 306 -8.83 4.89 -8.99
C VAL A 306 -8.56 6.39 -8.92
N TYR A 307 -9.08 7.19 -9.87
CA TYR A 307 -8.76 8.62 -9.96
C TYR A 307 -9.32 9.39 -8.77
N THR A 308 -10.57 9.09 -8.43
CA THR A 308 -11.30 9.64 -7.28
C THR A 308 -10.62 9.23 -5.97
N ALA A 309 -10.20 7.96 -5.85
CA ALA A 309 -9.52 7.47 -4.66
C ALA A 309 -8.10 8.05 -4.50
N ALA A 310 -7.39 8.28 -5.63
CA ALA A 310 -6.05 8.87 -5.65
C ALA A 310 -6.05 10.35 -5.23
N THR A 311 -7.17 11.06 -5.39
CA THR A 311 -7.24 12.51 -5.09
C THR A 311 -7.13 12.81 -3.58
N SER A 312 -7.08 11.78 -2.73
CA SER A 312 -7.01 11.91 -1.27
C SER A 312 -5.86 12.82 -0.79
N GLN A 313 -4.76 12.92 -1.54
CA GLN A 313 -3.54 13.65 -1.17
C GLN A 313 -3.50 15.15 -1.56
N ARG A 314 -4.48 15.69 -2.30
CA ARG A 314 -4.43 17.11 -2.68
C ARG A 314 -4.96 17.99 -1.56
N ASN A 315 -4.02 18.47 -0.73
CA ASN A 315 -4.25 19.52 0.25
C ASN A 315 -4.92 20.72 -0.45
N PRO A 316 -6.19 21.06 -0.15
CA PRO A 316 -6.94 22.11 -0.86
C PRO A 316 -6.28 23.50 -0.72
N PHE A 317 -5.39 23.66 0.26
CA PHE A 317 -4.57 24.86 0.44
C PHE A 317 -3.68 25.22 -0.77
N ARG A 318 -3.20 24.24 -1.56
CA ARG A 318 -2.40 24.57 -2.76
C ARG A 318 -3.23 25.15 -3.91
N LEU A 319 -4.50 24.77 -4.04
CA LEU A 319 -5.40 25.38 -5.02
C LEU A 319 -5.84 26.78 -4.58
N PHE A 320 -6.03 27.00 -3.28
CA PHE A 320 -6.39 28.30 -2.74
C PHE A 320 -5.27 29.34 -2.92
N ILE A 321 -4.00 28.96 -2.72
CA ILE A 321 -2.87 29.87 -2.96
C ILE A 321 -2.76 30.23 -4.45
N LEU A 322 -3.01 29.29 -5.37
CA LEU A 322 -3.00 29.58 -6.80
C LEU A 322 -4.14 30.53 -7.19
N PHE A 323 -5.35 30.34 -6.64
CA PHE A 323 -6.48 31.24 -6.87
C PHE A 323 -6.28 32.64 -6.25
N CYS A 324 -5.68 32.74 -5.07
CA CYS A 324 -5.35 34.03 -4.44
C CYS A 324 -4.24 34.79 -5.18
N LEU A 325 -3.26 34.08 -5.77
CA LEU A 325 -2.21 34.71 -6.57
C LEU A 325 -2.73 35.21 -7.92
N ILE A 326 -3.64 34.48 -8.56
CA ILE A 326 -4.27 34.93 -9.83
C ILE A 326 -5.16 36.15 -9.59
N ARG A 327 -5.86 36.22 -8.44
CA ARG A 327 -6.73 37.36 -8.11
C ARG A 327 -5.99 38.63 -7.68
N ASN A 328 -4.71 38.56 -7.31
CA ASN A 328 -3.87 39.74 -7.07
C ASN A 328 -3.16 40.26 -8.34
N PHE A 329 -3.29 39.55 -9.46
CA PHE A 329 -2.71 39.92 -10.75
C PHE A 329 -3.72 40.49 -11.75
N PHE A 330 -5.00 40.61 -11.37
CA PHE A 330 -6.07 41.24 -12.14
C PHE A 330 -6.67 42.42 -11.40
#